data_AF-A0A966XH40-F1
#
_entry.id   AF-A0A966XH40-F1
#
_cell.length_a   1.000
_cell.length_b   1.000
_cell.length_c   1.000
_cell.angle_alpha   90.00
_cell.angle_beta   90.00
_cell.angle_gamma   90.00
#
_symmetry.space_group_name_H-M   'P 1'
#
loop_
_entity.id
_entity.type
_entity.pdbx_description
1 polymer ?
#
loop_
_entity_poly.entity_id
_entity_poly.type
_entity_poly.pdbx_seq_one_letter_code
_entity_poly.pdbx_strand_id
1 'polypeptide(L)'
;CSLIGSQIMLEGDGYTYPAVAFRIAVGSGIAFLVAQLVDVFVFDRLRAGIWWRAPLASTIVGSVLDTALFFTIAFSASVPFFSEAANGDISWAWDVAPLLTFGSDAPLWVSLALADWIVKLSVALVALIPFRIFVHRIFDQGA
;
A
#
# COMPACT_ATOMS: atom_id res chain seq x y z
N CYS A 1 1.27 -10.22 -8.33
CA CYS A 1 0.51 -11.24 -7.56
C CYS A 1 -1.00 -11.05 -7.73
N SER A 2 -1.52 -9.84 -7.48
CA SER A 2 -2.95 -9.53 -7.54
C SER A 2 -3.61 -9.80 -8.90
N LEU A 3 -2.93 -9.50 -10.02
CA LEU A 3 -3.44 -9.81 -11.36
C LEU A 3 -3.58 -11.32 -11.62
N ILE A 4 -2.64 -12.12 -11.13
CA ILE A 4 -2.73 -13.58 -11.27
C ILE A 4 -3.86 -14.10 -10.38
N GLY A 5 -3.97 -13.58 -9.15
CA GLY A 5 -5.06 -13.91 -8.23
C GLY A 5 -6.45 -13.62 -8.81
N SER A 6 -6.60 -12.57 -9.63
CA SER A 6 -7.88 -12.28 -10.27
C SER A 6 -8.25 -13.24 -11.40
N GLN A 7 -7.33 -14.09 -11.86
CA GLN A 7 -7.59 -15.15 -12.85
C GLN A 7 -7.89 -16.51 -12.20
N ILE A 8 -7.62 -16.65 -10.90
CA ILE A 8 -7.84 -17.89 -10.16
C ILE A 8 -9.25 -17.82 -9.57
N MET A 9 -10.15 -18.69 -10.05
CA MET A 9 -11.51 -18.79 -9.52
C MET A 9 -11.55 -19.77 -8.35
N LEU A 10 -12.22 -19.37 -7.27
CA LEU A 10 -12.47 -20.18 -6.10
C LEU A 10 -13.97 -20.50 -6.03
N GLU A 11 -14.29 -21.64 -5.43
CA GLU A 11 -15.65 -22.07 -5.17
C GLU A 11 -15.88 -22.09 -3.66
N GLY A 12 -16.93 -21.40 -3.20
CA GLY A 12 -17.27 -21.28 -1.79
C GLY A 12 -18.74 -20.90 -1.65
N ASP A 13 -19.43 -21.51 -0.67
CA ASP A 13 -20.84 -21.25 -0.36
C ASP A 13 -21.81 -21.38 -1.56
N GLY A 14 -21.47 -22.24 -2.53
CA GLY A 14 -22.27 -22.48 -3.74
C GLY A 14 -22.09 -21.42 -4.85
N TYR A 15 -21.13 -20.50 -4.69
CA TYR A 15 -20.79 -19.47 -5.69
C TYR A 15 -19.34 -19.60 -6.16
N THR A 16 -19.07 -19.10 -7.35
CA THR A 16 -17.72 -18.98 -7.92
C THR A 16 -17.29 -17.52 -7.93
N TYR A 17 -16.14 -17.22 -7.35
CA TYR A 17 -15.61 -15.86 -7.24
C TYR A 17 -14.09 -15.82 -7.45
N PRO A 18 -13.52 -14.68 -7.88
CA PRO A 18 -12.07 -14.57 -8.04
C PRO A 18 -11.35 -14.60 -6.69
N ALA A 19 -10.17 -15.22 -6.63
CA ALA A 19 -9.33 -15.22 -5.42
C ALA A 19 -8.88 -13.80 -5.03
N VAL A 20 -8.77 -12.89 -6.00
CA VAL A 20 -8.52 -11.46 -5.80
C VAL A 20 -9.42 -10.65 -6.72
N ALA A 21 -10.20 -9.73 -6.16
CA ALA A 21 -11.05 -8.85 -6.96
C ALA A 21 -10.24 -8.07 -8.01
N PHE A 22 -10.78 -7.92 -9.22
CA PHE A 22 -10.09 -7.23 -10.32
C PHE A 22 -9.67 -5.79 -9.94
N ARG A 23 -10.50 -5.09 -9.15
CA ARG A 23 -10.21 -3.75 -8.63
C ARG A 23 -8.92 -3.69 -7.81
N ILE A 24 -8.66 -4.73 -7.02
CA ILE A 24 -7.46 -4.84 -6.18
C ILE A 24 -6.22 -5.00 -7.08
N ALA A 25 -6.32 -5.75 -8.18
CA ALA A 25 -5.22 -5.88 -9.14
C ALA A 25 -4.88 -4.54 -9.81
N VAL A 26 -5.90 -3.79 -10.27
CA VAL A 26 -5.72 -2.46 -10.87
C VAL A 26 -5.16 -1.46 -9.86
N GLY A 27 -5.77 -1.38 -8.66
CA GLY A 27 -5.33 -0.48 -7.60
C GLY A 27 -3.89 -0.76 -7.18
N SER A 28 -3.50 -2.02 -7.01
CA SER A 28 -2.13 -2.40 -6.66
C SER A 28 -1.12 -2.02 -7.74
N GLY A 29 -1.45 -2.23 -9.02
CA GLY A 29 -0.57 -1.86 -10.13
C GLY A 29 -0.34 -0.35 -10.22
N ILE A 30 -1.41 0.44 -10.12
CA ILE A 30 -1.33 1.91 -10.20
C ILE A 30 -0.59 2.46 -8.98
N ALA A 31 -0.98 2.04 -7.77
CA ALA A 31 -0.37 2.52 -6.53
C ALA A 31 1.13 2.23 -6.51
N PHE A 32 1.53 1.00 -6.82
CA PHE A 32 2.94 0.60 -6.85
C PHE A 32 3.74 1.42 -7.86
N LEU A 33 3.26 1.55 -9.09
CA LEU A 33 4.00 2.29 -10.14
C LEU A 33 4.14 3.77 -9.76
N VAL A 34 3.07 4.41 -9.32
CA VAL A 34 3.11 5.84 -8.95
C VAL A 34 3.99 6.05 -7.72
N ALA A 35 3.82 5.25 -6.68
CA ALA A 35 4.61 5.36 -5.46
C ALA A 35 6.10 5.11 -5.73
N GLN A 36 6.44 4.11 -6.54
CA GLN A 36 7.84 3.80 -6.85
C GLN A 36 8.50 4.91 -7.68
N LEU A 37 7.79 5.51 -8.63
CA LEU A 37 8.32 6.63 -9.41
C LEU A 37 8.52 7.88 -8.54
N VAL A 38 7.57 8.17 -7.64
CA VAL A 38 7.70 9.30 -6.71
C VAL A 38 8.80 9.05 -5.68
N ASP A 39 8.94 7.83 -5.17
CA ASP A 39 10.01 7.43 -4.26
C ASP A 39 11.38 7.72 -4.89
N VAL A 40 11.63 7.23 -6.11
CA VAL A 40 12.87 7.47 -6.85
C VAL A 40 13.10 8.96 -7.10
N PHE A 41 12.06 9.69 -7.49
CA PHE A 41 12.15 11.14 -7.72
C PHE A 41 12.52 11.93 -6.47
N VAL A 42 11.85 11.66 -5.34
CA VAL A 42 12.11 12.33 -4.06
C VAL A 42 13.50 11.94 -3.55
N PHE A 43 13.88 10.67 -3.66
CA PHE A 43 15.20 10.19 -3.26
C PHE A 43 16.30 10.90 -4.06
N ASP A 44 16.24 10.89 -5.39
CA ASP A 44 17.26 11.50 -6.25
C ASP A 44 17.39 13.01 -5.97
N ARG A 45 16.26 13.68 -5.69
CA ARG A 45 16.25 15.11 -5.39
C ARG A 45 16.91 15.47 -4.06
N LEU A 46 16.91 14.55 -3.09
CA LEU A 46 17.43 14.74 -1.73
C LEU A 46 18.77 14.03 -1.47
N ARG A 47 19.27 13.21 -2.41
CA ARG A 47 20.44 12.35 -2.23
C ARG A 47 21.74 13.08 -1.87
N ALA A 48 21.87 14.34 -2.29
CA ALA A 48 23.04 15.17 -2.00
C ALA A 48 23.07 15.72 -0.56
N GLY A 49 21.98 15.55 0.20
CA GLY A 49 21.86 16.02 1.57
C GLY A 49 22.39 15.03 2.61
N ILE A 50 21.90 15.17 3.84
CA ILE A 50 22.22 14.24 4.93
C ILE A 50 21.65 12.85 4.60
N TRP A 51 22.47 11.81 4.79
CA TRP A 51 22.18 10.44 4.35
C TRP A 51 20.79 9.91 4.72
N TRP A 52 20.25 10.24 5.90
CA TRP A 52 18.95 9.73 6.37
C TRP A 52 17.76 10.45 5.76
N ARG A 53 17.95 11.68 5.27
CA ARG A 53 16.86 12.52 4.76
C ARG A 53 16.27 11.93 3.49
N ALA A 54 17.11 11.51 2.55
CA ALA A 54 16.64 10.97 1.28
C ALA A 54 15.84 9.67 1.48
N PRO A 55 16.33 8.63 2.19
CA PRO A 55 15.57 7.41 2.46
C PRO A 55 14.29 7.65 3.26
N LEU A 56 14.34 8.48 4.32
CA LEU A 56 13.17 8.69 5.17
C LEU A 56 12.07 9.48 4.45
N ALA A 57 12.43 10.57 3.76
CA ALA A 57 11.45 11.40 3.07
C ALA A 57 10.81 10.67 1.89
N SER A 58 11.60 9.96 1.07
CA SER A 58 11.10 9.15 -0.05
C SER A 58 10.15 8.05 0.43
N THR A 59 10.54 7.31 1.48
CA THR A 59 9.68 6.25 2.06
C THR A 59 8.37 6.79 2.62
N ILE A 60 8.38 7.91 3.34
CA ILE A 60 7.16 8.51 3.88
C ILE A 60 6.22 8.94 2.75
N VAL A 61 6.74 9.68 1.76
CA VAL A 61 5.92 10.17 0.64
C VAL A 61 5.41 9.01 -0.21
N GLY A 62 6.28 8.06 -0.56
CA GLY A 62 5.95 6.88 -1.34
C GLY A 62 4.89 6.02 -0.66
N SER A 63 5.04 5.72 0.63
CA SER A 63 4.08 4.89 1.39
C SER A 63 2.72 5.56 1.56
N VAL A 64 2.67 6.89 1.80
CA VAL A 64 1.40 7.63 1.85
C VAL A 64 0.68 7.55 0.51
N LEU A 65 1.40 7.78 -0.60
CA LEU A 65 0.82 7.73 -1.93
C LEU A 65 0.36 6.32 -2.31
N ASP A 66 1.17 5.30 -2.01
CA ASP A 66 0.82 3.90 -2.24
C ASP A 66 -0.49 3.55 -1.52
N THR A 67 -0.56 3.77 -0.21
CA THR A 67 -1.77 3.47 0.58
C THR A 67 -2.96 4.29 0.09
N ALA A 68 -2.81 5.59 -0.13
CA ALA A 68 -3.92 6.45 -0.56
C ALA A 68 -4.48 6.01 -1.92
N LEU A 69 -3.61 5.75 -2.90
CA LEU A 69 -4.03 5.30 -4.23
C LEU A 69 -4.60 3.89 -4.19
N PHE A 70 -3.92 2.96 -3.52
CA PHE A 70 -4.34 1.56 -3.45
C PHE A 70 -5.73 1.44 -2.84
N PHE A 71 -5.93 1.98 -1.63
CA PHE A 71 -7.20 1.82 -0.93
C PHE A 71 -8.34 2.59 -1.60
N THR A 72 -8.06 3.77 -2.15
CA THR A 72 -9.09 4.52 -2.87
C THR A 72 -9.52 3.78 -4.13
N ILE A 73 -8.59 3.31 -4.97
CA ILE A 73 -8.92 2.65 -6.24
C ILE A 73 -9.54 1.27 -5.99
N ALA A 74 -8.98 0.50 -5.06
CA ALA A 74 -9.39 -0.89 -4.83
C ALA A 74 -10.69 -0.99 -4.03
N PHE A 75 -10.91 -0.13 -3.03
CA PHE A 75 -11.97 -0.32 -2.03
C PHE A 75 -12.95 0.84 -1.89
N SER A 76 -12.74 2.02 -2.50
CA SER A 76 -13.74 3.08 -2.42
C SER A 76 -14.98 2.77 -3.27
N ALA A 77 -16.16 3.01 -2.71
CA ALA A 77 -17.43 2.93 -3.42
C ALA A 77 -17.61 4.07 -4.46
N SER A 78 -16.86 5.16 -4.31
CA SER A 78 -17.03 6.37 -5.14
C SER A 78 -16.33 6.30 -6.49
N VAL A 79 -15.65 5.19 -6.83
CA VAL A 79 -14.94 5.04 -8.10
C VAL A 79 -15.89 4.44 -9.16
N PRO A 80 -16.34 5.21 -10.16
CA PRO A 80 -17.39 4.78 -11.09
C PRO A 80 -16.89 3.85 -12.21
N PHE A 81 -15.61 3.51 -12.23
CA PHE A 81 -14.96 2.81 -13.34
C PHE A 81 -15.22 1.29 -13.36
N PHE A 82 -15.58 0.70 -12.22
CA PHE A 82 -15.65 -0.76 -12.07
C PHE A 82 -17.09 -1.28 -12.19
N SER A 83 -17.24 -2.51 -12.70
CA SER A 83 -18.53 -3.16 -12.85
C SER A 83 -19.17 -3.49 -11.50
N GLU A 84 -20.49 -3.68 -11.49
CA GLU A 84 -21.23 -4.08 -10.29
C GLU A 84 -20.73 -5.42 -9.71
N ALA A 85 -20.39 -6.38 -10.57
CA ALA A 85 -19.78 -7.64 -10.13
C ALA A 85 -18.45 -7.42 -9.39
N ALA A 86 -17.55 -6.59 -9.94
CA ALA A 86 -16.26 -6.27 -9.32
C ALA A 86 -16.40 -5.45 -8.03
N ASN A 87 -17.51 -4.72 -7.89
CA ASN A 87 -17.88 -4.03 -6.65
C ASN A 87 -18.43 -5.01 -5.61
N GLY A 88 -19.21 -6.00 -6.04
CA GLY A 88 -19.72 -7.07 -5.18
C GLY A 88 -18.60 -7.82 -4.47
N ASP A 89 -17.50 -8.12 -5.19
CA ASP A 89 -16.32 -8.84 -4.66
C ASP A 89 -15.61 -8.13 -3.49
N ILE A 90 -15.84 -6.81 -3.31
CA ILE A 90 -15.21 -6.00 -2.26
C ILE A 90 -16.23 -5.31 -1.34
N SER A 91 -17.51 -5.65 -1.44
CA SER A 91 -18.59 -5.00 -0.72
C SER A 91 -18.41 -5.05 0.81
N TRP A 92 -17.81 -6.13 1.33
CA TRP A 92 -17.41 -6.29 2.73
C TRP A 92 -16.53 -5.14 3.25
N ALA A 93 -15.78 -4.47 2.37
CA ALA A 93 -14.89 -3.39 2.75
C ALA A 93 -15.65 -2.08 3.04
N TRP A 94 -16.93 -2.00 2.67
CA TRP A 94 -17.80 -0.84 2.86
C TRP A 94 -18.61 -0.89 4.15
N ASP A 95 -18.63 -2.05 4.81
CA ASP A 95 -19.29 -2.22 6.08
C ASP A 95 -18.76 -1.20 7.09
N VAL A 96 -19.68 -0.64 7.87
CA VAL A 96 -19.36 0.34 8.89
C VAL A 96 -18.71 -0.38 10.06
N ALA A 97 -17.49 0.01 10.39
CA ALA A 97 -16.74 -0.52 11.52
C ALA A 97 -16.05 0.62 12.29
N PRO A 98 -15.80 0.46 13.59
CA PRO A 98 -15.00 1.41 14.36
C PRO A 98 -13.58 1.53 13.80
N LEU A 99 -13.10 2.76 13.60
CA LEU A 99 -11.75 3.01 13.12
C LEU A 99 -10.70 2.36 14.06
N LEU A 100 -9.83 1.52 13.51
CA LEU A 100 -8.83 0.74 14.27
C LEU A 100 -9.40 -0.07 15.45
N THR A 101 -10.69 -0.44 15.42
CA THR A 101 -11.44 -1.16 16.47
C THR A 101 -11.83 -0.35 17.72
N PHE A 102 -11.45 0.93 17.82
CA PHE A 102 -11.76 1.77 19.00
C PHE A 102 -12.16 3.22 18.68
N GLY A 103 -12.08 3.64 17.42
CA GLY A 103 -12.38 5.01 16.98
C GLY A 103 -13.82 5.19 16.48
N SER A 104 -14.04 6.29 15.74
CA SER A 104 -15.34 6.59 15.14
C SER A 104 -15.71 5.61 14.03
N ASP A 105 -17.02 5.46 13.79
CA ASP A 105 -17.55 4.65 12.70
C ASP A 105 -17.12 5.20 11.34
N ALA A 106 -16.55 4.32 10.52
CA ALA A 106 -16.12 4.59 9.15
C ALA A 106 -16.24 3.31 8.30
N PRO A 107 -16.19 3.40 6.97
CA PRO A 107 -16.06 2.21 6.14
C PRO A 107 -14.82 1.40 6.51
N LEU A 108 -14.95 0.08 6.62
CA LEU A 108 -13.87 -0.82 7.06
C LEU A 108 -12.55 -0.60 6.30
N TRP A 109 -12.61 -0.35 5.00
CA TRP A 109 -11.42 -0.09 4.19
C TRP A 109 -10.59 1.12 4.66
N VAL A 110 -11.21 2.12 5.29
CA VAL A 110 -10.50 3.29 5.84
C VAL A 110 -9.67 2.87 7.06
N SER A 111 -10.22 2.01 7.92
CA SER A 111 -9.51 1.42 9.05
C SER A 111 -8.32 0.58 8.58
N LEU A 112 -8.54 -0.26 7.55
CA LEU A 112 -7.49 -1.07 6.95
C LEU A 112 -6.40 -0.22 6.29
N ALA A 113 -6.76 0.88 5.62
CA ALA A 113 -5.81 1.81 5.02
C ALA A 113 -4.90 2.45 6.08
N LEU A 114 -5.49 2.90 7.18
CA LEU A 114 -4.75 3.49 8.27
C LEU A 114 -3.83 2.46 8.95
N ALA A 115 -4.32 1.25 9.18
CA ALA A 115 -3.54 0.16 9.75
C ALA A 115 -2.34 -0.22 8.85
N ASP A 116 -2.57 -0.39 7.55
CA ASP A 116 -1.52 -0.66 6.55
C ASP A 116 -0.43 0.43 6.59
N TRP A 117 -0.83 1.70 6.58
CA TRP A 117 0.12 2.81 6.61
C TRP A 117 0.94 2.86 7.89
N ILE A 118 0.31 2.64 9.06
CA ILE A 118 1.01 2.60 10.36
C ILE A 118 2.06 1.48 10.37
N VAL A 119 1.71 0.30 9.83
CA VAL A 119 2.65 -0.83 9.74
C VAL A 119 3.81 -0.48 8.80
N LYS A 120 3.54 0.07 7.61
CA LYS A 120 4.57 0.51 6.66
C LYS A 120 5.53 1.52 7.28
N LEU A 121 5.01 2.52 8.00
CA LEU A 121 5.82 3.54 8.66
C LEU A 121 6.67 2.94 9.79
N SER A 122 6.08 2.06 10.60
CA SER A 122 6.79 1.39 11.70
C SER A 122 7.95 0.56 11.17
N VAL A 123 7.71 -0.25 10.13
CA VAL A 123 8.74 -1.06 9.47
C VAL A 123 9.84 -0.17 8.88
N ALA A 124 9.46 0.92 8.20
CA ALA A 124 10.43 1.86 7.61
C ALA A 124 11.36 2.48 8.66
N LEU A 125 10.82 2.90 9.81
CA LEU A 125 11.60 3.49 10.90
C LEU A 125 12.54 2.45 11.54
N VAL A 126 12.05 1.24 11.79
CA VAL A 126 12.85 0.15 12.35
C VAL A 126 13.97 -0.26 11.39
N ALA A 127 13.69 -0.32 10.08
CA ALA A 127 14.65 -0.71 9.06
C ALA A 127 15.76 0.32 8.81
N LEU A 128 15.56 1.59 9.20
CA LEU A 128 16.55 2.65 8.99
C LEU A 128 17.85 2.43 9.81
N ILE A 129 17.73 1.83 11.00
CA ILE A 129 18.86 1.55 11.90
C ILE A 129 19.81 0.48 11.30
N PRO A 130 19.36 -0.75 10.98
CA PRO A 130 20.22 -1.76 10.40
C PRO A 130 20.76 -1.31 9.04
N PHE A 131 19.95 -0.63 8.22
CA PHE A 131 20.40 -0.07 6.96
C PHE A 131 21.63 0.84 7.14
N ARG A 132 21.59 1.74 8.13
CA ARG A 132 22.73 2.60 8.45
C ARG A 132 23.97 1.78 8.78
N ILE A 133 23.85 0.76 9.63
CA ILE A 133 24.97 -0.06 10.09
C ILE A 133 25.65 -0.76 8.91
N PHE A 134 24.85 -1.36 8.01
CA PHE A 134 25.39 -2.05 6.83
C PHE A 134 26.12 -1.12 5.89
N VAL A 135 25.55 0.06 5.63
CA VAL A 135 26.16 1.05 4.74
C VAL A 135 27.53 1.51 5.27
N HIS A 136 27.65 1.80 6.56
CA HIS A 136 28.94 2.23 7.13
C HIS A 136 29.99 1.11 7.03
N ARG A 137 29.64 -0.14 7.33
CA ARG A 137 30.58 -1.27 7.28
C ARG A 137 31.13 -1.55 5.89
N ILE A 138 30.31 -1.38 4.84
CA ILE A 138 30.76 -1.59 3.46
C ILE A 138 31.75 -0.51 3.04
N PHE A 139 31.51 0.75 3.41
CA PHE A 139 32.41 1.85 3.08
C PHE A 139 33.70 1.85 3.94
N ASP A 140 33.63 1.39 5.19
CA ASP A 140 34.81 1.27 6.06
C ASP A 140 35.76 0.12 5.65
N GLN A 141 35.31 -0.85 4.86
CA GLN A 141 36.13 -1.96 4.35
C GLN A 141 36.82 -1.68 3.01
N GLY A 142 36.49 -0.55 2.36
CA GLY A 142 37.04 -0.14 1.07
C GLY A 142 38.13 0.94 1.14
N ALA A 143 38.57 1.33 2.34
CA ALA A 143 39.61 2.33 2.60
C ALA A 143 40.78 1.70 3.39
#